data_AF-A0A355B790-F1
#
_entry.id   AF-A0A355B790-F1
#
_cell.length_a   1.000
_cell.length_b   1.000
_cell.length_c   1.000
_cell.angle_alpha   90.00
_cell.angle_beta   90.00
_cell.angle_gamma   90.00
#
_symmetry.space_group_name_H-M   'P 1'
#
loop_
_entity.id
_entity.type
_entity.pdbx_description
1 polymer ?
#
loop_
_entity_poly.entity_id
_entity_poly.type
_entity_poly.pdbx_seq_one_letter_code
_entity_poly.pdbx_strand_id
1 'polypeptide(L)'
;MLGAQANPGGGFYDIRQKGVAHLRFPLTLLAENGIAARFFLRLADAAGERKYRQAALWALGAFTGDFTPYGVYASAYGCALGAYMSLPIQVAPLR
;
A
#
# COMPACT_ATOMS: atom_id res chain seq x y z
N MET A 1 15.30 2.29 -4.27
CA MET A 1 14.95 3.41 -3.38
C MET A 1 13.50 3.78 -3.62
N LEU A 2 12.71 3.95 -2.56
CA LEU A 2 11.34 4.43 -2.69
C LEU A 2 11.38 5.94 -2.94
N GLY A 3 10.52 6.45 -3.82
CA GLY A 3 10.55 7.85 -4.25
C GLY A 3 10.22 8.85 -3.13
N ALA A 4 10.27 10.15 -3.44
CA ALA A 4 10.06 11.24 -2.49
C ALA A 4 8.72 11.21 -1.72
N GLN A 5 7.76 10.45 -2.21
CA GLN A 5 6.44 10.20 -1.60
C GLN A 5 6.44 9.18 -0.45
N ALA A 6 7.55 8.50 -0.18
CA ALA A 6 7.63 7.51 0.88
C ALA A 6 7.72 8.17 2.27
N ASN A 7 6.87 7.72 3.20
CA ASN A 7 7.00 8.08 4.61
C ASN A 7 8.11 7.21 5.24
N PRO A 8 9.12 7.79 5.91
CA PRO A 8 10.18 7.02 6.60
C PRO A 8 9.68 6.00 7.61
N GLY A 9 8.51 6.21 8.21
CA GLY A 9 7.84 5.28 9.12
C GLY A 9 7.10 4.13 8.44
N GLY A 10 7.08 4.08 7.10
CA GLY A 10 6.29 3.14 6.31
C GLY A 10 5.09 3.81 5.63
N GLY A 11 4.69 3.27 4.48
CA GLY A 11 3.65 3.84 3.65
C GLY A 11 4.11 5.00 2.75
N PHE A 12 3.12 5.61 2.10
CA PHE A 12 3.24 6.75 1.20
C PHE A 12 2.35 7.88 1.69
N TYR A 13 2.81 9.10 1.43
CA TYR A 13 2.01 10.30 1.60
C TYR A 13 0.94 10.40 0.49
N ASP A 14 -0.24 10.89 0.86
CA ASP A 14 -1.36 11.21 -0.03
C ASP A 14 -1.00 12.34 -1.03
N ILE A 15 -0.13 13.27 -0.62
CA ILE A 15 0.31 14.40 -1.43
C ILE A 15 1.82 14.48 -1.57
N ARG A 16 2.27 14.95 -2.74
CA ARG A 16 3.68 15.24 -3.02
C ARG A 16 4.07 16.69 -2.71
N GLN A 17 3.15 17.63 -2.94
CA GLN A 17 3.40 19.06 -2.79
C GLN A 17 2.43 19.62 -1.75
N LYS A 18 2.96 20.43 -0.84
CA LYS A 18 2.15 21.10 0.18
C LYS A 18 1.39 22.27 -0.43
N GLY A 19 0.15 22.45 0.00
CA GLY A 19 -0.73 23.53 -0.44
C GLY A 19 -1.38 24.29 0.71
N VAL A 20 -2.41 25.07 0.39
CA VAL A 20 -3.21 25.81 1.38
C VAL A 20 -4.12 24.87 2.18
N ALA A 21 -4.69 25.37 3.28
CA ALA A 21 -5.60 24.61 4.15
C ALA A 21 -5.02 23.25 4.57
N HIS A 22 -5.77 22.15 4.41
CA HIS A 22 -5.35 20.80 4.82
C HIS A 22 -4.21 20.21 3.97
N LEU A 23 -4.00 20.70 2.74
CA LEU A 23 -2.91 20.24 1.89
C LEU A 23 -1.53 20.64 2.41
N ARG A 24 -1.43 21.40 3.50
CA ARG A 24 -0.14 21.69 4.15
C ARG A 24 0.43 20.49 4.91
N PHE A 25 -0.41 19.49 5.22
CA PHE A 25 -0.06 18.32 6.01
C PHE A 25 -0.11 17.06 5.13
N PRO A 26 1.04 16.49 4.76
CA PRO A 26 1.07 15.17 4.15
C PRO A 26 0.60 14.12 5.14
N LEU A 27 -0.34 13.29 4.72
CA LEU A 27 -0.94 12.24 5.54
C LEU A 27 -0.55 10.88 4.99
N THR A 28 -0.34 9.91 5.89
CA THR A 28 -0.16 8.50 5.51
C THR A 28 -1.46 7.78 5.78
N LEU A 29 -2.36 7.81 4.79
CA LEU A 29 -3.71 7.30 4.93
C LEU A 29 -3.74 5.79 4.77
N LEU A 30 -4.32 5.09 5.75
CA LEU A 30 -4.36 3.63 5.80
C LEU A 30 -5.05 3.02 4.56
N ALA A 31 -6.21 3.57 4.18
CA ALA A 31 -6.99 3.09 3.04
C ALA A 31 -6.23 3.22 1.72
N GLU A 32 -5.61 4.38 1.47
CA GLU A 32 -4.84 4.64 0.24
C GLU A 32 -3.59 3.76 0.17
N ASN A 33 -2.91 3.57 1.30
CA ASN A 33 -1.76 2.67 1.38
C ASN A 33 -2.16 1.21 1.19
N GLY A 34 -3.36 0.81 1.62
CA GLY A 34 -3.96 -0.49 1.26
C GLY A 34 -4.15 -0.66 -0.25
N ILE A 35 -4.67 0.38 -0.92
CA ILE A 35 -4.81 0.38 -2.39
C ILE A 35 -3.45 0.29 -3.07
N ALA A 36 -2.47 1.09 -2.63
CA ALA A 36 -1.10 1.07 -3.15
C ALA A 36 -0.44 -0.30 -2.96
N ALA A 37 -0.60 -0.92 -1.78
CA ALA A 37 -0.12 -2.27 -1.51
C ALA A 37 -0.70 -3.28 -2.50
N ARG A 38 -2.02 -3.24 -2.73
CA ARG A 38 -2.68 -4.15 -3.67
C ARG A 38 -2.23 -3.92 -5.12
N PHE A 39 -2.03 -2.67 -5.51
CA PHE A 39 -1.47 -2.33 -6.82
C PHE A 39 -0.08 -2.96 -7.00
N PHE A 40 0.82 -2.76 -6.04
CA PHE A 40 2.17 -3.31 -6.12
C PHE A 40 2.21 -4.83 -6.08
N LEU A 41 1.30 -5.49 -5.35
CA LEU A 41 1.15 -6.95 -5.41
C LEU A 41 0.76 -7.42 -6.81
N ARG A 42 -0.28 -6.81 -7.42
CA ARG A 42 -0.68 -7.15 -8.80
C ARG A 42 0.44 -6.89 -9.80
N LEU A 43 1.20 -5.82 -9.62
CA LEU A 43 2.34 -5.50 -10.46
C LEU A 43 3.48 -6.52 -10.26
N ALA A 44 3.70 -7.00 -9.03
CA ALA A 44 4.64 -8.08 -8.76
C ALA A 44 4.25 -9.37 -9.48
N ASP A 45 2.96 -9.74 -9.42
CA ASP A 45 2.43 -10.93 -10.09
C ASP A 45 2.55 -10.83 -11.62
N ALA A 46 2.26 -9.65 -12.18
CA ALA A 46 2.30 -9.44 -13.62
C ALA A 46 3.73 -9.33 -14.18
N ALA A 47 4.64 -8.67 -13.46
CA ALA A 47 6.01 -8.42 -13.93
C ALA A 47 7.03 -9.47 -13.45
N GLY A 48 6.70 -10.28 -12.45
CA GLY A 48 7.63 -11.24 -11.84
C GLY A 48 8.78 -10.60 -11.05
N GLU A 49 8.75 -9.29 -10.80
CA GLU A 49 9.85 -8.57 -10.15
C GLU A 49 9.63 -8.42 -8.63
N ARG A 50 10.56 -8.96 -7.83
CA ARG A 50 10.53 -8.89 -6.36
C ARG A 50 10.45 -7.47 -5.79
N LYS A 51 10.96 -6.47 -6.52
CA LYS A 51 10.96 -5.05 -6.09
C LYS A 51 9.54 -4.52 -5.83
N TYR A 52 8.55 -4.99 -6.59
CA TYR A 52 7.16 -4.57 -6.41
C TYR A 52 6.55 -5.20 -5.16
N ARG A 53 6.86 -6.46 -4.85
CA ARG A 53 6.45 -7.07 -3.58
C ARG A 53 7.06 -6.35 -2.38
N GLN A 54 8.29 -5.83 -2.51
CA GLN A 54 8.90 -4.98 -1.48
C GLN A 54 8.18 -3.63 -1.34
N ALA A 55 7.76 -3.02 -2.46
CA ALA A 55 6.96 -1.79 -2.43
C ALA A 55 5.57 -2.02 -1.80
N ALA A 56 4.95 -3.18 -2.03
CA ALA A 56 3.72 -3.56 -1.35
C ALA A 56 3.91 -3.70 0.16
N LEU A 57 5.00 -4.35 0.60
CA LEU A 57 5.34 -4.44 2.02
C LEU A 57 5.56 -3.05 2.63
N TRP A 58 6.23 -2.15 1.90
CA TRP A 58 6.41 -0.78 2.36
C TRP A 58 5.08 -0.04 2.54
N ALA A 59 4.17 -0.16 1.58
CA ALA A 59 2.82 0.41 1.67
C ALA A 59 2.07 -0.09 2.91
N LEU A 60 2.15 -1.40 3.20
CA LEU A 60 1.56 -2.00 4.40
C LEU A 60 2.20 -1.48 5.70
N GLY A 61 3.42 -0.94 5.64
CA GLY A 61 4.06 -0.24 6.75
C GLY A 61 3.32 1.02 7.23
N ALA A 62 2.30 1.50 6.52
CA ALA A 62 1.42 2.58 6.98
C ALA A 62 0.63 2.25 8.27
N PHE A 63 0.65 0.98 8.71
CA PHE A 63 -0.06 0.54 9.90
C PHE A 63 0.53 1.11 11.18
N THR A 64 -0.32 1.77 11.98
CA THR A 64 0.05 2.46 13.22
C THR A 64 -0.26 1.67 14.49
N GLY A 65 -0.67 0.40 14.38
CA GLY A 65 -0.96 -0.45 15.54
C GLY A 65 -2.43 -0.55 15.94
N ASP A 66 -3.29 0.37 15.49
CA ASP A 66 -4.72 0.38 15.84
C ASP A 66 -5.61 0.56 14.60
N PHE A 67 -6.49 -0.42 14.34
CA PHE A 67 -7.49 -0.38 13.26
C PHE A 67 -8.85 0.16 13.73
N THR A 68 -9.10 0.22 15.03
CA THR A 68 -10.39 0.58 15.63
C THR A 68 -10.95 1.90 15.08
N PRO A 69 -10.14 2.97 14.90
CA PRO A 69 -10.64 4.23 14.37
C PRO A 69 -11.11 4.16 12.92
N TYR A 70 -10.66 3.18 12.15
CA TYR A 70 -10.88 3.11 10.72
C TYR A 70 -12.11 2.30 10.34
N GLY A 71 -12.52 1.32 11.15
CA GLY A 71 -13.67 0.45 10.85
C GLY A 71 -13.65 -0.07 9.41
N VAL A 72 -14.73 0.17 8.67
CA VAL A 72 -14.87 -0.24 7.25
C VAL A 72 -13.82 0.38 6.33
N TYR A 73 -13.26 1.54 6.67
CA TYR A 73 -12.23 2.20 5.86
C TYR A 73 -10.88 1.47 5.90
N ALA A 74 -10.68 0.55 6.85
CA ALA A 74 -9.52 -0.35 6.85
C ALA A 74 -9.65 -1.52 5.84
N SER A 75 -10.80 -1.70 5.20
CA SER A 75 -11.07 -2.86 4.32
C SER A 75 -10.03 -3.03 3.20
N ALA A 76 -9.68 -1.94 2.50
CA ALA A 76 -8.68 -1.99 1.44
C ALA A 76 -7.31 -2.45 1.96
N TYR A 77 -6.92 -1.98 3.14
CA TYR A 77 -5.71 -2.41 3.81
C TYR A 77 -5.78 -3.89 4.21
N GLY A 78 -6.85 -4.31 4.88
CA GLY A 78 -7.03 -5.71 5.30
C GLY A 78 -7.00 -6.69 4.13
N CYS A 79 -7.68 -6.35 3.03
CA CYS A 79 -7.65 -7.12 1.78
C CYS A 79 -6.26 -7.19 1.14
N ALA A 80 -5.48 -6.10 1.23
CA ALA A 80 -4.10 -6.08 0.72
C ALA A 80 -3.15 -6.88 1.61
N LEU A 81 -3.27 -6.78 2.94
CA LEU A 81 -2.49 -7.57 3.89
C LEU A 81 -2.77 -9.06 3.72
N GLY A 82 -4.04 -9.45 3.65
CA GLY A 82 -4.42 -10.85 3.40
C GLY A 82 -3.84 -11.39 2.09
N ALA A 83 -3.86 -10.60 1.02
CA ALA A 83 -3.23 -10.97 -0.24
C ALA A 83 -1.70 -11.05 -0.16
N TYR A 84 -1.05 -10.15 0.60
CA TYR A 84 0.39 -10.20 0.82
C TYR A 84 0.81 -11.46 1.58
N MET A 85 0.04 -11.87 2.57
CA MET A 85 0.31 -13.06 3.39
C MET A 85 -0.02 -14.37 2.66
N SER A 86 -0.84 -14.31 1.62
CA SER A 86 -1.16 -15.46 0.78
C SER A 86 -0.01 -15.78 -0.19
N LEU A 87 0.08 -17.05 -0.61
CA LEU A 87 0.93 -17.44 -1.73
C LEU A 87 0.52 -16.67 -3.00
N PRO A 88 1.45 -16.33 -3.90
CA PRO A 88 1.12 -15.67 -5.16
C PRO A 88 0.07 -16.48 -5.93
N ILE A 89 -0.93 -15.79 -6.48
CA ILE A 89 -1.94 -16.46 -7.31
C ILE A 89 -1.25 -16.90 -8.59
N GLN A 90 -1.05 -18.22 -8.77
CA GLN A 90 -0.60 -18.76 -10.03
C GLN A 90 -1.77 -18.77 -11.02
N VAL A 91 -1.76 -17.83 -11.96
CA VAL A 91 -2.70 -17.84 -13.09
C VAL A 91 -2.08 -18.70 -14.19
N ALA A 92 -2.44 -19.98 -14.23
CA ALA A 92 -2.09 -20.82 -15.37
C ALA A 92 -2.90 -20.35 -16.60
N PRO A 93 -2.29 -20.20 -17.79
CA PRO A 93 -3.05 -19.92 -19.00
C PRO A 93 -4.00 -21.08 -19.29
N LEU A 94 -5.25 -20.76 -19.63
CA LEU A 94 -6.19 -21.72 -20.21
C LEU A 94 -5.59 -22.22 -21.53
N ARG A 95 -5.34 -23.53 -21.62
CA ARG A 95 -4.90 -24.20 -22.85
C ARG A 95 -6.06 -24.37 -23.82
#